data_AF-A0A4Y8L1Y2-F1
#
_entry.id   AF-A0A4Y8L1Y2-F1
#
_cell.length_a   1.000
_cell.length_b   1.000
_cell.length_c   1.000
_cell.angle_alpha   90.00
_cell.angle_beta   90.00
_cell.angle_gamma   90.00
#
_symmetry.space_group_name_H-M   'P 1'
#
loop_
_entity.id
_entity.type
_entity.pdbx_description
1 polymer ?
#
loop_
_entity_poly.entity_id
_entity_poly.type
_entity_poly.pdbx_seq_one_letter_code
_entity_poly.pdbx_strand_id
1 'polypeptide(L)'
;MKTKEIFTPEFASNPQLTLDVLNKLVKDGHVADQDMYQSGTFLFMEVFENDQTKKILSQVISDMEAYKKYNNESFVSDESTEIGLCALQDEHRKLFYKDGKEIKWDDESVEFVFDENFVK
;
A
#
# COMPACT_ATOMS: atom_id res chain seq x y z
N MET A 1 5.05 -12.47 13.58
CA MET A 1 4.27 -13.03 12.46
C MET A 1 5.19 -13.16 11.26
N LYS A 2 5.07 -14.19 10.40
CA LYS A 2 5.87 -14.24 9.17
C LYS A 2 5.12 -13.45 8.09
N THR A 3 5.73 -12.41 7.52
CA THR A 3 5.11 -11.58 6.47
C THR A 3 4.60 -12.41 5.27
N LYS A 4 5.24 -13.55 5.01
CA LYS A 4 4.80 -14.55 4.01
C LYS A 4 3.38 -15.12 4.21
N GLU A 5 2.78 -14.99 5.40
CA GLU A 5 1.43 -15.47 5.69
C GLU A 5 0.38 -14.35 5.60
N ILE A 6 0.83 -13.09 5.54
CA ILE A 6 -0.01 -11.88 5.51
C ILE A 6 -0.35 -11.48 4.06
N PHE A 7 0.61 -11.65 3.16
CA PHE A 7 0.48 -11.25 1.76
C PHE A 7 0.29 -12.44 0.83
N THR A 8 -0.36 -12.18 -0.31
CA THR A 8 -0.58 -13.18 -1.36
C THR A 8 0.75 -13.59 -2.02
N PRO A 9 0.85 -14.80 -2.59
CA PRO A 9 2.03 -15.18 -3.38
C PRO A 9 2.33 -14.22 -4.54
N GLU A 10 1.30 -13.66 -5.16
CA GLU A 10 1.39 -12.71 -6.26
C GLU A 10 2.04 -11.40 -5.83
N PHE A 11 1.74 -10.89 -4.62
CA PHE A 11 2.39 -9.70 -4.06
C PHE A 11 3.92 -9.83 -4.06
N ALA A 12 4.46 -11.01 -3.71
CA ALA A 12 5.89 -11.22 -3.60
C ALA A 12 6.63 -11.30 -4.96
N SER A 13 5.90 -11.36 -6.08
CA SER A 13 6.48 -11.58 -7.41
C SER A 13 6.07 -10.55 -8.46
N ASN A 14 5.08 -9.70 -8.16
CA ASN A 14 4.56 -8.71 -9.10
C ASN A 14 4.46 -7.32 -8.45
N PRO A 15 5.48 -6.45 -8.62
CA PRO A 15 5.43 -5.09 -8.08
C PRO A 15 4.29 -4.25 -8.65
N GLN A 16 3.82 -4.55 -9.88
CA GLN A 16 2.70 -3.83 -10.50
C GLN A 16 1.40 -4.02 -9.72
N LEU A 17 1.24 -5.16 -9.04
CA LEU A 17 0.00 -5.48 -8.34
C LEU A 17 -0.28 -4.51 -7.19
N THR A 18 0.73 -4.17 -6.39
CA THR A 18 0.59 -3.18 -5.32
C THR A 18 0.24 -1.81 -5.89
N LEU A 19 0.90 -1.41 -6.97
CA LEU A 19 0.64 -0.14 -7.65
C LEU A 19 -0.80 -0.06 -8.16
N ASP A 20 -1.29 -1.12 -8.81
CA ASP A 20 -2.65 -1.20 -9.33
C ASP A 20 -3.69 -1.17 -8.21
N VAL A 21 -3.42 -1.85 -7.08
CA VAL A 21 -4.28 -1.85 -5.90
C VAL A 21 -4.39 -0.46 -5.30
N LEU A 22 -3.27 0.23 -5.08
CA LEU A 22 -3.26 1.60 -4.53
C LEU A 22 -4.02 2.56 -5.46
N ASN A 23 -3.75 2.50 -6.76
CA ASN A 23 -4.46 3.33 -7.74
C ASN A 23 -5.95 3.02 -7.84
N LYS A 24 -6.34 1.76 -7.67
CA LYS A 24 -7.75 1.39 -7.62
C LYS A 24 -8.45 1.98 -6.40
N LEU A 25 -7.81 1.97 -5.23
CA LEU A 25 -8.36 2.57 -4.01
C LEU A 25 -8.55 4.08 -4.16
N VAL A 26 -7.60 4.77 -4.79
CA VAL A 26 -7.69 6.21 -5.12
C VAL A 26 -8.83 6.47 -6.10
N LYS A 27 -8.85 5.77 -7.24
CA LYS A 27 -9.82 5.98 -8.33
C LYS A 27 -11.25 5.66 -7.92
N ASP A 28 -11.45 4.66 -7.06
CA ASP A 28 -12.76 4.26 -6.57
C ASP A 28 -13.22 5.07 -5.33
N GLY A 29 -12.39 6.00 -4.82
CA GLY A 29 -12.76 6.89 -3.72
C GLY A 29 -12.78 6.23 -2.34
N HIS A 30 -11.90 5.25 -2.11
CA HIS A 30 -11.81 4.50 -0.84
C HIS A 30 -10.81 5.09 0.17
N VAL A 31 -10.04 6.12 -0.23
CA VAL A 31 -9.04 6.78 0.62
C VAL A 31 -9.73 7.60 1.70
N ALA A 32 -9.40 7.33 2.95
CA ALA A 32 -9.90 8.06 4.11
C ALA A 32 -8.96 9.24 4.42
N ASP A 33 -7.66 8.96 4.50
CA ASP A 33 -6.60 9.95 4.66
C ASP A 33 -5.36 9.53 3.86
N GLN A 34 -4.60 10.50 3.38
CA GLN A 34 -3.31 10.26 2.77
C GLN A 34 -2.41 11.49 2.90
N ASP A 35 -1.13 11.25 3.17
CA ASP A 35 -0.12 12.28 3.18
C ASP A 35 1.13 11.79 2.45
N MET A 36 1.77 12.70 1.73
CA MET A 36 2.93 12.46 0.90
C MET A 36 3.94 13.57 1.14
N TYR A 37 5.23 13.23 1.14
CA TYR A 37 6.24 14.28 1.10
C TYR A 37 6.14 15.09 -0.19
N GLN A 38 6.67 16.33 -0.21
CA GLN A 38 6.72 17.17 -1.41
C GLN A 38 7.40 16.50 -2.62
N SER A 39 8.21 15.48 -2.39
CA SER A 39 8.84 14.64 -3.43
C SER A 39 7.89 13.60 -4.04
N GLY A 40 6.66 13.48 -3.55
CA GLY A 40 5.74 12.38 -3.82
C GLY A 40 6.05 11.11 -3.02
N THR A 41 7.09 11.12 -2.18
CA THR A 41 7.45 9.93 -1.39
C THR A 41 6.32 9.57 -0.43
N PHE A 42 5.94 8.30 -0.40
CA PHE A 42 4.89 7.77 0.46
C PHE A 42 5.21 8.05 1.93
N LEU A 43 4.33 8.78 2.60
CA LEU A 43 4.41 9.01 4.04
C LEU A 43 3.36 8.16 4.75
N PHE A 44 2.10 8.30 4.34
CA PHE A 44 0.98 7.65 5.01
C PHE A 44 -0.23 7.51 4.10
N MET A 45 -1.02 6.46 4.31
CA MET A 45 -2.32 6.29 3.66
C MET A 45 -3.22 5.38 4.49
N GLU A 46 -4.47 5.79 4.64
CA GLU A 46 -5.58 5.03 5.23
C GLU A 46 -6.73 4.92 4.24
N VAL A 47 -7.45 3.81 4.31
CA VAL A 47 -8.64 3.56 3.51
C VAL A 47 -9.80 3.13 4.40
N PHE A 48 -11.03 3.48 4.02
CA PHE A 48 -12.22 3.10 4.78
C PHE A 48 -12.37 1.57 4.85
N GLU A 49 -12.61 1.03 6.04
CA GLU A 49 -12.85 -0.40 6.24
C GLU A 49 -14.28 -0.78 5.80
N ASN A 50 -14.41 -1.24 4.55
CA ASN A 50 -15.66 -1.80 4.01
C ASN A 50 -15.40 -2.99 3.08
N ASP A 51 -16.46 -3.71 2.69
CA ASP A 51 -16.36 -4.92 1.87
C ASP A 51 -15.69 -4.69 0.51
N GLN A 52 -15.88 -3.51 -0.10
CA GLN A 52 -15.26 -3.19 -1.39
C GLN A 52 -13.76 -2.95 -1.23
N THR A 53 -13.36 -2.16 -0.23
CA THR A 53 -11.95 -1.94 0.12
C THR A 53 -11.25 -3.27 0.41
N LYS A 54 -11.85 -4.14 1.25
CA LYS A 54 -11.29 -5.45 1.59
C LYS A 54 -11.13 -6.34 0.36
N LYS A 55 -12.11 -6.32 -0.56
CA LYS A 55 -12.03 -7.06 -1.83
C LYS A 55 -10.92 -6.55 -2.75
N ILE A 56 -10.67 -5.25 -2.78
CA ILE A 56 -9.56 -4.68 -3.56
C ILE A 56 -8.23 -5.12 -2.96
N LEU A 57 -8.08 -4.94 -1.64
CA LEU A 57 -6.87 -5.29 -0.89
C LEU A 57 -6.59 -6.80 -0.87
N SER A 58 -7.60 -7.67 -0.99
CA SER A 58 -7.41 -9.12 -0.99
C SER A 58 -6.58 -9.64 -2.18
N GLN A 59 -6.30 -8.80 -3.16
CA GLN A 59 -5.37 -9.11 -4.24
C GLN A 59 -3.91 -9.20 -3.75
N VAL A 60 -3.56 -8.41 -2.74
CA VAL A 60 -2.20 -8.34 -2.17
C VAL A 60 -2.12 -8.86 -0.73
N ILE A 61 -3.22 -8.84 0.02
CA ILE A 61 -3.30 -9.27 1.41
C ILE A 61 -4.14 -10.55 1.51
N SER A 62 -3.56 -11.63 2.03
CA SER A 62 -4.23 -12.92 2.21
C SER A 62 -5.02 -13.00 3.51
N ASP A 63 -4.54 -12.35 4.57
CA ASP A 63 -5.19 -12.31 5.88
C ASP A 63 -5.32 -10.87 6.36
N MET A 64 -6.53 -10.32 6.26
CA MET A 64 -6.81 -8.92 6.57
C MET A 64 -6.67 -8.60 8.06
N GLU A 65 -7.06 -9.52 8.94
CA GLU A 65 -6.99 -9.29 10.39
C GLU A 65 -5.53 -9.34 10.86
N ALA A 66 -4.76 -10.30 10.32
CA ALA A 66 -3.31 -10.34 10.53
C ALA A 66 -2.63 -9.09 9.98
N TYR A 67 -3.02 -8.63 8.79
CA TYR A 67 -2.48 -7.42 8.18
C TYR A 67 -2.73 -6.17 9.04
N LYS A 68 -3.98 -5.93 9.48
CA LYS A 68 -4.31 -4.77 10.33
C LYS A 68 -3.46 -4.76 11.60
N LYS A 69 -3.37 -5.91 12.28
CA LYS A 69 -2.52 -6.04 13.46
C LYS A 69 -1.05 -5.74 13.16
N TYR A 70 -0.53 -6.28 12.05
CA TYR A 70 0.85 -6.05 11.63
C TYR A 70 1.14 -4.58 11.33
N ASN A 71 0.23 -3.92 10.61
CA ASN A 71 0.34 -2.49 10.34
C ASN A 71 0.38 -1.71 11.65
N ASN A 72 -0.57 -1.95 12.56
CA ASN A 72 -0.76 -1.14 13.76
C ASN A 72 0.34 -1.35 14.82
N GLU A 73 1.03 -2.49 14.79
CA GLU A 73 2.23 -2.72 15.61
C GLU A 73 3.40 -1.79 15.20
N SER A 74 3.44 -1.31 13.95
CA SER A 74 4.58 -0.55 13.39
C SER A 74 4.22 0.88 12.93
N PHE A 75 2.96 1.09 12.55
CA PHE A 75 2.42 2.31 11.95
C PHE A 75 1.06 2.57 12.58
N VAL A 76 0.92 3.67 13.33
CA VAL A 76 -0.35 4.02 13.99
C VAL A 76 -1.44 4.20 12.91
N SER A 77 -2.63 3.66 13.16
CA SER A 77 -3.82 3.78 12.30
C SER A 77 -5.08 3.82 13.17
N ASP A 78 -6.16 4.44 12.70
CA ASP A 78 -7.47 4.37 13.37
C ASP A 78 -8.10 2.99 13.17
N GLU A 79 -7.96 2.12 14.17
CA GLU A 79 -8.42 0.72 14.11
C GLU A 79 -9.95 0.55 14.05
N SER A 80 -10.72 1.63 14.21
CA SER A 80 -12.18 1.54 14.33
C SER A 80 -12.92 1.60 13.00
N THR A 81 -12.39 2.34 12.03
CA THR A 81 -13.06 2.58 10.75
C THR A 81 -12.15 2.52 9.53
N GLU A 82 -10.84 2.34 9.73
CA GLU A 82 -9.84 2.51 8.68
C GLU A 82 -8.81 1.38 8.66
N ILE A 83 -8.15 1.22 7.52
CA ILE A 83 -7.07 0.27 7.30
C ILE A 83 -5.85 1.05 6.85
N GLY A 84 -4.82 1.11 7.70
CA GLY A 84 -3.53 1.70 7.35
C GLY A 84 -2.76 0.88 6.31
N LEU A 85 -2.17 1.55 5.33
CA LEU A 85 -1.46 0.95 4.20
C LEU A 85 0.07 1.09 4.25
N CYS A 86 0.61 1.64 5.35
CA CYS A 86 2.05 1.85 5.51
C CYS A 86 2.83 0.53 5.48
N ALA A 87 2.35 -0.51 6.16
CA ALA A 87 3.01 -1.81 6.13
C ALA A 87 3.01 -2.46 4.74
N LEU A 88 1.95 -2.26 3.95
CA LEU A 88 1.90 -2.71 2.55
C LEU A 88 2.99 -2.03 1.70
N GLN A 89 3.15 -0.71 1.83
CA GLN A 89 4.17 0.03 1.09
C GLN A 89 5.58 -0.34 1.54
N ASP A 90 5.82 -0.46 2.86
CA ASP A 90 7.13 -0.80 3.42
C ASP A 90 7.57 -2.21 2.98
N GLU A 91 6.67 -3.19 2.96
CA GLU A 91 6.97 -4.53 2.47
C GLU A 91 7.19 -4.57 0.96
N HIS A 92 6.40 -3.82 0.17
CA HIS A 92 6.62 -3.66 -1.27
C HIS A 92 8.03 -3.11 -1.54
N ARG A 93 8.41 -2.05 -0.82
CA ARG A 93 9.74 -1.43 -0.92
C ARG A 93 10.84 -2.44 -0.59
N LYS A 94 10.74 -3.18 0.53
CA LYS A 94 11.75 -4.20 0.89
C LYS A 94 11.97 -5.24 -0.21
N LEU A 95 10.92 -5.61 -0.92
CA LEU A 95 10.99 -6.61 -2.00
C LEU A 95 11.58 -6.04 -3.29
N PHE A 96 11.12 -4.86 -3.72
CA PHE A 96 11.34 -4.41 -5.11
C PHE A 96 12.16 -3.13 -5.25
N TYR A 97 12.67 -2.58 -4.14
CA TYR A 97 13.53 -1.39 -4.16
C TYR A 97 14.72 -1.52 -5.11
N LYS A 98 15.41 -2.68 -5.06
CA LYS A 98 16.59 -2.95 -5.90
C LYS A 98 16.24 -3.07 -7.39
N ASP A 99 14.99 -3.33 -7.70
CA ASP A 99 14.47 -3.44 -9.07
C ASP A 99 13.97 -2.09 -9.60
N GLY A 100 14.17 -1.00 -8.84
CA GLY A 100 13.72 0.34 -9.23
C GLY A 100 12.21 0.50 -9.20
N LYS A 101 11.50 -0.28 -8.37
CA LYS A 101 10.04 -0.25 -8.27
C LYS A 101 9.56 0.41 -6.97
N GLU A 102 10.22 1.49 -6.57
CA GLU A 102 9.72 2.35 -5.51
C GLU A 102 8.42 3.02 -5.97
N ILE A 103 7.37 2.99 -5.14
CA ILE A 103 6.10 3.64 -5.44
C ILE A 103 6.14 5.07 -4.89
N LYS A 104 5.76 6.04 -5.71
CA LYS A 104 5.55 7.43 -5.30
C LYS A 104 4.22 7.97 -5.81
N TRP A 105 3.75 9.02 -5.16
CA TRP A 105 2.64 9.83 -5.62
C TRP A 105 3.09 10.82 -6.69
N ASP A 106 2.28 10.97 -7.73
CA ASP A 106 2.45 12.00 -8.76
C ASP A 106 1.27 12.98 -8.68
N ASP A 107 1.54 14.19 -8.21
CA ASP A 107 0.52 15.23 -8.04
C ASP A 107 -0.07 15.72 -9.37
N GLU A 108 0.67 15.59 -10.49
CA GLU A 108 0.17 16.04 -11.79
C GLU A 108 -0.91 15.10 -12.33
N SER A 109 -0.70 13.80 -12.18
CA SER A 109 -1.63 12.75 -12.64
C SER A 109 -2.62 12.31 -11.57
N VAL A 110 -2.40 12.70 -10.30
CA VAL A 110 -3.20 12.33 -9.14
C VAL A 110 -3.30 10.80 -9.01
N GLU A 111 -2.16 10.14 -9.17
CA GLU A 111 -2.05 8.69 -9.05
C GLU A 111 -0.67 8.26 -8.53
N PHE A 112 -0.57 7.01 -8.10
CA PHE A 112 0.70 6.39 -7.79
C PHE A 112 1.40 5.92 -9.06
N VAL A 113 2.72 6.11 -9.11
CA VAL A 113 3.61 5.66 -10.19
C VAL A 113 4.86 5.02 -9.61
N PHE A 114 5.64 4.32 -10.43
CA PHE A 114 7.00 3.93 -10.04
C PHE A 114 7.95 5.11 -10.18
N ASP A 115 8.83 5.30 -9.20
CA ASP A 115 9.86 6.31 -9.26
C ASP A 115 11.07 5.85 -10.08
N GLU A 116 11.01 6.09 -11.39
CA GLU A 116 12.05 5.76 -12.37
C GLU A 116 13.42 6.46 -12.12
N ASN A 117 13.47 7.39 -11.17
CA ASN A 117 14.68 8.13 -10.80
C ASN A 117 15.23 7.78 -9.41
N PHE A 118 14.57 6.92 -8.63
CA PHE A 118 14.95 6.70 -7.23
C PHE A 118 16.34 6.06 -7.05
N VAL A 119 16.76 5.23 -8.01
CA VAL A 119 18.02 4.45 -7.95
C VAL A 119 19.12 5.02 -8.87
N LYS A 120 18.94 6.24 -9.42
CA LYS A 120 19.96 6.91 -10.24
C LYS A 120 20.86 7.84 -9.45
#